data_AF-A0A0D8DLB9-F1
#
_entry.id   AF-A0A0D8DLB9-F1
#
_cell.length_a   1.000
_cell.length_b   1.000
_cell.length_c   1.000
_cell.angle_alpha   90.00
_cell.angle_beta   90.00
_cell.angle_gamma   90.00
#
_symmetry.space_group_name_H-M   'P 1'
#
loop_
_entity.id
_entity.type
_entity.pdbx_description
1 polymer ?
#
loop_
_entity_poly.entity_id
_entity_poly.type
_entity_poly.pdbx_seq_one_letter_code
_entity_poly.pdbx_strand_id
1 'polypeptide(L)'
;MDSETPEGLRLLYDLLVKASEYPGESPHNPRNLYNWGQKLKGLENILSGYLDEEYMHEKRALEKEIREVSREYPSDRYISDGYDMLFSWLGMLARQYQRLGLLIPEDLTYSEGGEEGI
;
A
#
# COMPACT_ATOMS: atom_id res chain seq x y z
N MET A 1 10.70 -14.53 6.78
CA MET A 1 10.51 -14.40 5.32
C MET A 1 11.47 -13.29 4.93
N ASP A 2 12.59 -13.63 4.32
CA ASP A 2 13.62 -12.64 3.99
C ASP A 2 13.11 -11.77 2.85
N SER A 3 12.68 -10.56 3.18
CA SER A 3 12.27 -9.52 2.24
C SER A 3 13.39 -9.08 1.29
N GLU A 4 14.61 -9.55 1.53
CA GLU A 4 15.80 -9.31 0.70
C GLU A 4 15.91 -10.31 -0.46
N THR A 5 15.12 -11.38 -0.47
CA THR A 5 15.05 -12.32 -1.60
C THR A 5 14.21 -11.77 -2.75
N PRO A 6 14.55 -12.07 -4.01
CA PRO A 6 13.75 -11.66 -5.18
C PRO A 6 12.27 -12.05 -5.10
N GLU A 7 11.98 -13.23 -4.56
CA GLU A 7 10.62 -13.72 -4.33
C GLU A 7 9.90 -12.90 -3.25
N GLY A 8 10.63 -12.51 -2.20
CA GLY A 8 10.15 -11.59 -1.17
C GLY A 8 9.80 -10.22 -1.76
N LEU A 9 10.68 -9.64 -2.57
CA LEU A 9 10.48 -8.35 -3.24
C LEU A 9 9.27 -8.39 -4.19
N ARG A 10 9.15 -9.45 -4.99
CA ARG A 10 8.01 -9.63 -5.90
C ARG A 10 6.69 -9.77 -5.14
N LEU A 11 6.68 -10.49 -4.02
CA LEU A 11 5.49 -10.60 -3.19
C LEU A 11 5.06 -9.24 -2.63
N LEU A 12 6.00 -8.41 -2.18
CA LEU A 12 5.71 -7.06 -1.70
C LEU A 12 5.07 -6.22 -2.81
N TYR A 13 5.65 -6.25 -4.02
CA TYR A 13 5.09 -5.58 -5.19
C TYR A 13 3.67 -6.07 -5.54
N ASP A 14 3.46 -7.39 -5.60
CA ASP A 14 2.14 -7.98 -5.90
C ASP A 14 1.08 -7.57 -4.88
N LEU A 15 1.46 -7.43 -3.60
CA LEU A 15 0.55 -6.97 -2.55
C LEU A 15 0.16 -5.50 -2.74
N LEU A 16 1.10 -4.64 -3.17
CA LEU A 16 0.81 -3.24 -3.50
C LEU A 16 -0.12 -3.14 -4.72
N VAL A 17 0.16 -3.89 -5.79
CA VAL A 17 -0.70 -3.94 -7.00
C VAL A 17 -2.10 -4.38 -6.63
N LYS A 18 -2.25 -5.48 -5.88
CA LYS A 18 -3.56 -5.95 -5.40
C LYS A 18 -4.30 -4.92 -4.52
N ALA A 19 -3.57 -4.10 -3.77
CA ALA A 19 -4.19 -3.02 -2.99
C ALA A 19 -4.62 -1.84 -3.89
N SER A 20 -3.99 -1.63 -5.03
CA SER A 20 -4.37 -0.61 -6.02
C SER A 20 -5.60 -0.98 -6.85
N GLU A 21 -5.92 -2.27 -6.94
CA GLU A 21 -7.12 -2.77 -7.64
C GLU A 21 -8.42 -2.53 -6.83
N TYR A 22 -8.31 -2.11 -5.57
CA TYR A 22 -9.47 -1.76 -4.75
C TYR A 22 -10.10 -0.42 -5.18
N PRO A 23 -11.42 -0.26 -4.99
CA PRO A 23 -12.38 -1.24 -4.46
C PRO A 23 -12.91 -2.26 -5.48
N GLY A 24 -12.43 -2.25 -6.73
CA GLY A 24 -12.95 -3.07 -7.82
C GLY A 24 -14.41 -2.73 -8.17
N GLU A 25 -15.21 -3.75 -8.51
CA GLU A 25 -16.63 -3.62 -8.82
C GLU A 25 -17.47 -3.40 -7.55
N SER A 26 -17.54 -2.16 -7.07
CA SER A 26 -18.54 -1.56 -6.14
C SER A 26 -17.84 -0.58 -5.18
N PRO A 27 -17.39 0.58 -5.69
CA PRO A 27 -16.77 1.58 -4.84
C PRO A 27 -17.72 2.11 -3.76
N HIS A 28 -19.03 2.18 -3.99
CA HIS A 28 -19.92 2.83 -3.02
C HIS A 28 -20.38 1.94 -1.84
N ASN A 29 -19.57 0.96 -1.43
CA ASN A 29 -19.90 0.05 -0.32
C ASN A 29 -19.01 0.31 0.91
N PRO A 30 -19.57 0.69 2.09
CA PRO A 30 -18.82 0.88 3.33
C PRO A 30 -17.99 -0.33 3.77
N ARG A 31 -18.44 -1.55 3.44
CA ARG A 31 -17.69 -2.77 3.73
C ARG A 31 -16.42 -2.87 2.88
N ASN A 32 -16.49 -2.47 1.62
CA ASN A 32 -15.33 -2.46 0.73
C ASN A 32 -14.31 -1.41 1.18
N LEU A 33 -14.78 -0.25 1.60
CA LEU A 33 -13.96 0.80 2.20
C LEU A 33 -13.20 0.28 3.43
N TYR A 34 -13.92 -0.32 4.39
CA TYR A 34 -13.29 -0.90 5.58
C TYR A 34 -12.25 -1.99 5.23
N ASN A 35 -12.61 -2.92 4.34
CA ASN A 35 -11.72 -3.99 3.91
C ASN A 35 -10.45 -3.46 3.24
N TRP A 36 -10.57 -2.42 2.43
CA TRP A 36 -9.41 -1.79 1.79
C TRP A 36 -8.50 -1.14 2.82
N GLY A 37 -9.05 -0.42 3.79
CA GLY A 37 -8.28 0.15 4.91
C GLY A 37 -7.50 -0.90 5.70
N GLN A 38 -8.08 -2.09 5.96
CA GLN A 38 -7.35 -3.17 6.61
C GLN A 38 -6.18 -3.70 5.77
N LYS A 39 -6.31 -3.70 4.44
CA LYS A 39 -5.23 -4.11 3.54
C LYS A 39 -4.07 -3.13 3.51
N LEU A 40 -4.37 -1.83 3.42
CA LEU A 40 -3.33 -0.79 3.48
C LEU A 40 -2.60 -0.81 4.83
N LYS A 41 -3.32 -1.03 5.93
CA LYS A 41 -2.71 -1.27 7.24
C LYS A 41 -1.79 -2.49 7.27
N GLY A 42 -2.20 -3.58 6.62
CA GLY A 42 -1.37 -4.78 6.49
C GLY A 42 -0.07 -4.50 5.73
N LEU A 43 -0.15 -3.81 4.60
CA LEU A 43 1.01 -3.38 3.81
C LEU A 43 1.96 -2.49 4.62
N GLU A 44 1.40 -1.52 5.34
CA GLU A 44 2.18 -0.64 6.21
C GLU A 44 2.91 -1.40 7.31
N ASN A 45 2.26 -2.36 7.95
CA ASN A 45 2.90 -3.16 9.00
C ASN A 45 4.12 -3.92 8.47
N ILE A 46 4.05 -4.41 7.23
CA ILE A 46 5.18 -5.09 6.58
C ILE A 46 6.35 -4.12 6.38
N LEU A 47 6.07 -2.85 6.06
CA LEU A 47 7.07 -1.81 5.89
C LEU A 47 7.48 -1.09 7.19
N SER A 48 6.90 -1.44 8.34
CA SER A 48 7.02 -0.64 9.58
C SER A 48 8.45 -0.36 10.01
N GLY A 49 9.39 -1.29 9.76
CA GLY A 49 10.82 -1.12 10.05
C GLY A 49 11.54 -0.13 9.13
N TYR A 50 10.90 0.32 8.04
CA TYR A 50 11.49 1.18 7.01
C TYR A 50 10.82 2.55 6.91
N LEU A 51 9.80 2.84 7.73
CA LEU A 51 9.06 4.11 7.66
C LEU A 51 9.87 5.25 8.29
N ASP A 52 10.02 6.35 7.56
CA ASP A 52 10.74 7.53 8.00
C ASP A 52 9.83 8.56 8.74
N GLU A 53 10.44 9.60 9.29
CA GLU A 53 9.71 10.64 10.03
C GLU A 53 8.71 11.42 9.15
N GLU A 54 9.02 11.58 7.86
CA GLU A 54 8.16 12.26 6.89
C GLU A 54 6.88 11.45 6.65
N TYR A 55 7.01 10.15 6.37
CA TYR A 55 5.89 9.23 6.26
C TYR A 55 5.05 9.24 7.55
N MET A 56 5.69 9.20 8.72
CA MET A 56 4.98 9.25 10.01
C MET A 56 4.27 10.58 10.26
N HIS A 57 4.80 11.69 9.73
CA HIS A 57 4.13 12.98 9.79
C HIS A 57 2.88 13.02 8.88
N GLU A 58 3.03 12.64 7.61
CA GLU A 58 1.93 12.52 6.66
C GLU A 58 0.84 11.58 7.19
N LYS A 59 1.24 10.45 7.77
CA LYS A 59 0.32 9.47 8.36
C LYS A 59 -0.51 10.07 9.48
N ARG A 60 0.10 10.85 10.38
CA ARG A 60 -0.63 11.48 11.49
C ARG A 60 -1.67 12.48 10.99
N ALA A 61 -1.37 13.22 9.92
CA ALA A 61 -2.34 14.10 9.29
C ALA A 61 -3.51 13.29 8.70
N LEU A 62 -3.19 12.23 7.96
CA LEU A 62 -4.19 11.34 7.36
C LEU A 62 -5.05 10.64 8.42
N GLU A 63 -4.48 10.13 9.52
CA GLU A 63 -5.24 9.52 10.61
C GLU A 63 -6.23 10.48 11.27
N LYS A 64 -5.88 11.77 11.36
CA LYS A 64 -6.78 12.79 11.87
C LYS A 64 -7.98 12.96 10.96
N GLU A 65 -7.75 13.10 9.65
CA GLU A 65 -8.80 13.19 8.65
C GLU A 65 -9.67 11.92 8.64
N ILE A 66 -9.08 10.71 8.79
CA ILE A 66 -9.83 9.44 8.84
C ILE A 66 -10.79 9.44 10.02
N ARG A 67 -10.36 9.95 11.18
CA ARG A 67 -11.22 10.06 12.36
C ARG A 67 -12.35 11.06 12.14
N GLU A 68 -12.11 12.15 11.43
CA GLU A 68 -13.14 13.15 11.11
C GLU A 68 -14.18 12.56 10.18
N VAL A 69 -13.76 11.95 9.07
CA VAL A 69 -14.64 11.25 8.12
C VAL A 69 -15.43 10.14 8.81
N SER A 70 -14.78 9.33 9.65
CA SER A 70 -15.44 8.21 10.36
C SER A 70 -16.57 8.62 11.30
N ARG A 71 -16.61 9.89 11.75
CA ARG A 71 -17.73 10.40 12.57
C ARG A 71 -19.01 10.59 11.77
N GLU A 72 -18.90 10.67 10.45
CA GLU A 72 -20.04 10.82 9.54
C GLU A 72 -20.65 9.46 9.13
N TYR A 73 -20.19 8.34 9.70
CA TYR A 73 -20.71 7.02 9.40
C TYR A 73 -22.12 6.76 10.00
N PRO A 74 -23.05 6.12 9.26
CA PRO A 74 -23.01 5.86 7.82
C PRO A 74 -23.59 7.05 7.04
N SER A 75 -22.86 7.56 6.05
CA SER A 75 -23.35 8.54 5.07
C SER A 75 -22.66 8.36 3.72
N ASP A 76 -23.26 8.86 2.65
CA ASP A 76 -22.64 8.85 1.31
C ASP A 76 -21.34 9.65 1.28
N ARG A 77 -21.26 10.70 2.11
CA ARG A 77 -20.06 11.51 2.31
C ARG A 77 -18.94 10.73 2.99
N TYR A 78 -19.25 9.95 4.03
CA TYR A 78 -18.29 9.02 4.63
C TYR A 78 -17.70 8.06 3.60
N ILE A 79 -18.52 7.57 2.67
CA ILE A 79 -18.07 6.67 1.61
C ILE A 79 -17.11 7.42 0.69
N SER A 80 -17.55 8.52 0.07
CA SER A 80 -16.73 9.29 -0.88
C SER A 80 -15.43 9.77 -0.26
N ASP A 81 -15.49 10.49 0.85
CA ASP A 81 -14.33 11.07 1.52
C ASP A 81 -13.39 9.93 1.96
N GLY A 82 -13.95 8.82 2.45
CA GLY A 82 -13.19 7.63 2.81
C GLY A 82 -12.36 7.04 1.66
N TYR A 83 -12.87 7.04 0.42
CA TYR A 83 -12.09 6.57 -0.73
C TYR A 83 -10.91 7.50 -1.00
N ASP A 84 -11.12 8.81 -0.99
CA ASP A 84 -10.04 9.79 -1.20
C ASP A 84 -8.93 9.63 -0.15
N MET A 85 -9.31 9.33 1.10
CA MET A 85 -8.38 9.02 2.18
C MET A 85 -7.55 7.77 1.91
N LEU A 86 -8.18 6.68 1.48
CA LEU A 86 -7.49 5.42 1.22
C LEU A 86 -6.62 5.48 -0.04
N PHE A 87 -7.02 6.24 -1.06
CA PHE A 87 -6.15 6.55 -2.21
C PHE A 87 -4.92 7.35 -1.78
N SER A 88 -5.09 8.32 -0.89
CA SER A 88 -3.97 9.09 -0.33
C SER A 88 -3.00 8.19 0.44
N TRP A 89 -3.53 7.28 1.27
CA TRP A 89 -2.72 6.28 1.98
C TRP A 89 -1.98 5.34 1.01
N LEU A 90 -2.66 4.83 -0.01
CA LEU A 90 -2.03 3.99 -1.04
C LEU A 90 -0.89 4.75 -1.74
N GLY A 91 -1.09 6.02 -2.07
CA GLY A 91 -0.07 6.88 -2.66
C GLY A 91 1.16 7.07 -1.76
N MET A 92 0.95 7.24 -0.45
CA MET A 92 2.05 7.29 0.53
C MET A 92 2.82 5.97 0.57
N LEU A 93 2.11 4.84 0.61
CA LEU A 93 2.74 3.52 0.58
C LEU A 93 3.51 3.31 -0.72
N ALA A 94 2.94 3.64 -1.87
CA ALA A 94 3.61 3.51 -3.17
C ALA A 94 4.92 4.33 -3.23
N ARG A 95 4.93 5.57 -2.70
CA ARG A 95 6.16 6.36 -2.57
C ARG A 95 7.19 5.68 -1.69
N GLN A 96 6.76 5.05 -0.60
CA GLN A 96 7.67 4.31 0.27
C GLN A 96 8.25 3.07 -0.41
N TYR A 97 7.42 2.30 -1.12
CA TYR A 97 7.88 1.19 -1.96
C TYR A 97 8.91 1.66 -3.00
N GLN A 98 8.71 2.84 -3.61
CA GLN A 98 9.64 3.44 -4.55
C GLN A 98 10.97 3.82 -3.87
N ARG A 99 10.93 4.49 -2.71
CA ARG A 99 12.12 4.90 -1.94
C ARG A 99 12.97 3.70 -1.55
N LEU A 100 12.32 2.58 -1.23
CA LEU A 100 12.98 1.34 -0.83
C LEU A 100 13.45 0.49 -2.03
N GLY A 101 13.23 0.93 -3.27
CA GLY A 101 13.58 0.16 -4.47
C GLY A 101 12.75 -1.13 -4.63
N LEU A 102 11.60 -1.22 -3.96
CA LEU A 102 10.71 -2.39 -3.97
C LEU A 102 9.77 -2.40 -5.18
N LEU A 103 9.71 -1.30 -5.92
CA LEU A 103 9.05 -1.26 -7.23
C LEU A 103 10.04 -1.86 -8.24
N ILE A 104 9.89 -3.15 -8.55
CA ILE A 104 10.64 -3.81 -9.61
C ILE A 104 10.21 -3.15 -10.94
N PRO A 105 11.12 -2.52 -11.71
CA PRO A 105 10.83 -2.12 -13.08
C PRO A 105 10.51 -3.36 -13.93
N GLU A 106 9.47 -3.29 -14.78
CA GLU A 106 9.04 -4.39 -15.66
C GLU A 106 10.16 -4.93 -16.58
N ASP A 107 11.25 -4.18 -16.70
CA ASP A 107 12.41 -4.36 -17.58
C ASP A 107 13.64 -4.98 -16.90
N LEU A 108 13.56 -5.46 -15.67
CA LEU A 108 14.58 -6.37 -15.10
C LEU A 108 14.47 -7.76 -15.76
N THR A 109 15.01 -7.89 -16.97
CA THR A 109 15.40 -9.21 -17.50
C THR A 109 16.40 -9.83 -16.55
N TYR A 110 15.95 -10.84 -15.81
CA TYR A 110 16.79 -11.74 -15.05
C TYR A 110 17.78 -12.41 -16.01
N SER A 111 19.03 -11.97 -16.01
CA SER A 111 20.12 -12.86 -16.37
C SER A 111 20.32 -13.77 -15.16
N GLU A 112 19.65 -14.93 -15.15
CA GLU A 112 19.99 -16.02 -14.24
C GLU A 112 21.51 -16.24 -14.32
N GLY A 113 22.20 -15.97 -13.22
CA GLY A 113 23.62 -16.30 -13.13
C GLY A 113 23.78 -17.82 -13.08
N GLY A 114 24.64 -18.35 -13.94
CA GLY A 114 25.41 -19.55 -13.63
C GLY A 114 25.47 -20.61 -14.73
N GLU A 115 26.60 -20.67 -15.44
CA GLU A 115 27.36 -21.92 -15.47
C GLU A 115 28.78 -21.64 -14.97
N GLU A 116 29.17 -22.42 -13.96
CA GLU A 116 30.52 -22.54 -13.42
C GLU A 116 31.47 -23.27 -14.40
N GLY A 117 32.78 -23.02 -14.25
CA GLY A 117 33.88 -23.84 -14.80
C GLY A 117 34.38 -23.36 -16.16
N ILE A 118 35.66 -23.03 -16.38
CA ILE A 118 36.94 -23.61 -15.90
C ILE A 118 37.96 -22.48 -15.70
#